data_AF-I1C8L2-F1
#
_entry.id   AF-I1C8L2-F1
#
_cell.length_a   1.000
_cell.length_b   1.000
_cell.length_c   1.000
_cell.angle_alpha   90.00
_cell.angle_beta   90.00
_cell.angle_gamma   90.00
#
_symmetry.space_group_name_H-M   'P 1'
#
loop_
_entity.id
_entity.type
_entity.pdbx_description
1 polymer ?
#
loop_
_entity_poly.entity_id
_entity_poly.type
_entity_poly.pdbx_seq_one_letter_code
_entity_poly.pdbx_strand_id
1 'polypeptide(L)'
;MATVEEIVFLGTGTSSSVPTIACLTDPKKKCSVCLSAVTPEGFKNNRKNTSMVVRFPSAITILPQYGIRELDGVILTHGHADACYGLDDLRGWTLNSSIQPHINVYLSSECMEVVARTFPFLVDTSLATGGGQVADFKYHVIDTDKPFEIEGLEFMPLPAYHGIYQTTKEPYYCYGFKFDNVSYISDTNHIPPATMELIQGKSRIFIVDCLRRTCCTNIILQ
;
A
#
# COMPACT_ATOMS: atom_id res chain seq x y z
N MET A 1 21.31 -11.94 -0.95
CA MET A 1 20.47 -10.89 -1.51
C MET A 1 19.83 -11.38 -2.80
N ALA A 2 18.51 -11.48 -2.81
CA ALA A 2 17.70 -11.66 -4.00
C ALA A 2 17.61 -10.35 -4.80
N THR A 3 17.08 -10.41 -6.01
CA THR A 3 16.90 -9.28 -6.93
C THR A 3 15.48 -9.26 -7.48
N VAL A 4 15.00 -8.07 -7.86
CA VAL A 4 13.63 -7.86 -8.34
C VAL A 4 13.53 -8.20 -9.83
N GLU A 5 12.85 -9.29 -10.16
CA GLU A 5 12.58 -9.69 -11.56
C GLU A 5 11.37 -8.96 -12.16
N GLU A 6 10.31 -8.74 -11.38
CA GLU A 6 9.07 -8.07 -11.81
C GLU A 6 8.54 -7.12 -10.73
N ILE A 7 7.84 -6.05 -11.15
CA ILE A 7 7.07 -5.14 -10.29
C ILE A 7 5.69 -4.97 -10.92
N VAL A 8 4.62 -5.26 -10.18
CA VAL A 8 3.24 -5.10 -10.66
C VAL A 8 2.52 -4.03 -9.83
N PHE A 9 1.87 -3.09 -10.51
CA PHE A 9 1.05 -2.05 -9.88
C PHE A 9 -0.42 -2.47 -9.90
N LEU A 10 -1.02 -2.71 -8.73
CA LEU A 10 -2.43 -3.12 -8.63
C LEU A 10 -3.39 -1.93 -8.51
N GLY A 11 -2.89 -0.78 -8.03
CA GLY A 11 -3.60 0.48 -8.01
C GLY A 11 -2.67 1.69 -8.14
N THR A 12 -3.00 2.58 -9.08
CA THR A 12 -2.26 3.84 -9.37
C THR A 12 -3.20 5.05 -9.29
N GLY A 13 -4.22 4.96 -8.43
CA GLY A 13 -5.24 5.98 -8.22
C GLY A 13 -5.30 6.40 -6.76
N THR A 14 -5.94 7.52 -6.48
CA THR A 14 -6.00 8.12 -5.14
C THR A 14 -6.82 7.25 -4.17
N SER A 15 -6.85 7.62 -2.89
CA SER A 15 -7.74 7.04 -1.87
C SER A 15 -9.23 6.96 -2.24
N SER A 16 -9.68 7.78 -3.20
CA SER A 16 -11.04 7.81 -3.75
C SER A 16 -11.21 7.02 -5.06
N SER A 17 -10.15 6.36 -5.54
CA SER A 17 -10.01 5.74 -6.87
C SER A 17 -10.30 6.67 -8.05
N VAL A 18 -10.12 6.16 -9.27
CA VAL A 18 -10.64 6.74 -10.51
C VAL A 18 -11.44 5.64 -11.23
N PRO A 19 -12.69 5.87 -11.66
CA PRO A 19 -13.47 7.11 -11.56
C PRO A 19 -13.99 7.39 -10.14
N THR A 20 -14.10 8.67 -9.77
CA THR A 20 -14.80 9.06 -8.53
C THR A 20 -16.31 9.18 -8.77
N ILE A 21 -17.12 8.78 -7.79
CA ILE A 21 -18.60 8.82 -7.90
C ILE A 21 -19.13 10.23 -8.19
N ALA A 22 -18.50 11.27 -7.63
CA ALA A 22 -18.87 12.66 -7.87
C ALA A 22 -18.65 13.07 -9.34
N CYS A 23 -17.61 12.57 -10.00
CA CYS A 23 -17.34 12.86 -11.41
C CYS A 23 -18.19 12.05 -12.40
N LEU A 24 -18.84 10.97 -11.95
CA LEU A 24 -19.81 10.22 -12.74
C LEU A 24 -21.24 10.76 -12.59
N THR A 25 -21.57 11.38 -11.46
CA THR A 25 -22.94 11.83 -11.12
C THR A 25 -23.18 13.34 -11.26
N ASP A 26 -22.14 14.18 -11.41
CA ASP A 26 -22.32 15.64 -11.62
C ASP A 26 -22.92 15.93 -13.01
N PRO A 27 -24.17 16.45 -13.11
CA PRO A 27 -24.82 16.70 -14.40
C PRO A 27 -24.24 17.92 -15.14
N LYS A 28 -23.39 18.71 -14.50
CA LYS A 28 -22.77 19.94 -15.04
C LYS A 28 -21.27 19.76 -15.34
N LYS A 29 -20.57 18.84 -14.67
CA LYS A 29 -19.12 18.61 -14.86
C LYS A 29 -18.80 17.23 -15.43
N LYS A 30 -18.53 17.19 -16.73
CA LYS A 30 -18.06 15.98 -17.42
C LYS A 30 -16.55 15.84 -17.33
N CYS A 31 -16.07 15.17 -16.27
CA CYS A 31 -14.65 14.85 -16.11
C CYS A 31 -14.22 13.82 -17.17
N SER A 32 -13.43 14.24 -18.17
CA SER A 32 -13.00 13.38 -19.28
C SER A 32 -12.27 12.11 -18.82
N VAL A 33 -11.43 12.20 -17.79
CA VAL A 33 -10.71 11.04 -17.22
C VAL A 33 -11.70 10.04 -16.63
N CYS A 34 -12.57 10.45 -15.71
CA CYS A 34 -13.54 9.55 -15.07
C CYS A 34 -14.56 8.97 -16.06
N LEU A 35 -15.00 9.77 -17.03
CA LEU A 35 -15.92 9.28 -18.07
C LEU A 35 -15.25 8.33 -19.06
N SER A 36 -13.95 8.46 -19.32
CA SER A 36 -13.21 7.47 -20.10
C SER A 36 -12.98 6.17 -19.32
N ALA A 37 -12.79 6.24 -18.00
CA ALA A 37 -12.52 5.07 -17.15
C ALA A 37 -13.67 4.04 -17.07
N VAL A 38 -14.85 4.39 -17.60
CA VAL A 38 -16.02 3.51 -17.71
C VAL A 38 -16.32 3.02 -19.15
N THR A 39 -15.48 3.35 -20.14
CA THR A 39 -15.58 2.80 -21.51
C THR A 39 -14.52 1.72 -21.75
N PRO A 40 -14.72 0.78 -22.69
CA PRO A 40 -13.73 -0.27 -22.99
C PRO A 40 -12.36 0.29 -23.40
N GLU A 41 -12.34 1.38 -24.18
CA GLU A 41 -11.15 2.01 -24.73
C GLU A 41 -10.37 2.82 -23.67
N GLY A 42 -11.11 3.37 -22.71
CA GLY A 42 -10.58 4.17 -21.61
C GLY A 42 -10.40 3.40 -20.30
N PHE A 43 -10.71 2.10 -20.24
CA PHE A 43 -10.66 1.28 -19.01
C PHE A 43 -9.30 1.30 -18.30
N LYS A 44 -8.19 1.54 -19.01
CA LYS A 44 -6.85 1.81 -18.45
C LYS A 44 -6.76 3.05 -17.53
N ASN A 45 -7.78 3.91 -17.53
CA ASN A 45 -7.92 5.04 -16.62
C ASN A 45 -8.75 4.68 -15.37
N ASN A 46 -9.27 3.46 -15.29
CA ASN A 46 -9.81 2.88 -14.06
C ASN A 46 -8.61 2.52 -13.16
N ARG A 47 -8.51 3.18 -12.00
CA ARG A 47 -7.36 3.12 -11.11
C ARG A 47 -7.86 2.91 -9.68
N LYS A 48 -7.58 1.74 -9.12
CA LYS A 48 -7.75 1.44 -7.69
C LYS A 48 -6.78 2.28 -6.84
N ASN A 49 -7.06 2.36 -5.55
CA ASN A 49 -6.26 3.09 -4.56
C ASN A 49 -4.77 2.69 -4.58
N THR A 50 -3.87 3.62 -4.26
CA THR A 50 -2.42 3.50 -4.36
C THR A 50 -1.89 2.22 -3.72
N SER A 51 -1.46 1.28 -4.54
CA SER A 51 -0.98 -0.03 -4.11
C SER A 51 -0.01 -0.62 -5.14
N MET A 52 1.29 -0.59 -4.80
CA MET A 52 2.32 -1.36 -5.48
C MET A 52 2.51 -2.70 -4.78
N VAL A 53 2.73 -3.74 -5.58
CA VAL A 53 2.92 -5.11 -5.10
C VAL A 53 4.38 -5.52 -5.27
N VAL A 54 5.09 -5.53 -4.14
CA VAL A 54 6.14 -6.54 -3.85
C VAL A 54 5.53 -7.54 -2.87
N ARG A 55 4.46 -8.19 -3.34
CA ARG A 55 3.61 -9.15 -2.63
C ARG A 55 2.69 -8.53 -1.54
N PHE A 56 1.37 -8.74 -1.53
CA PHE A 56 0.42 -9.06 -2.63
C PHE A 56 -1.02 -8.43 -2.54
N PRO A 57 -1.39 -7.49 -1.64
CA PRO A 57 -2.81 -7.10 -1.46
C PRO A 57 -3.37 -6.20 -2.60
N SER A 58 -4.68 -6.16 -2.89
CA SER A 58 -5.76 -7.08 -2.49
C SER A 58 -6.16 -8.01 -3.65
N ALA A 59 -6.56 -9.23 -3.31
CA ALA A 59 -5.94 -10.40 -3.90
C ALA A 59 -6.85 -11.23 -4.84
N ILE A 60 -8.13 -11.40 -4.47
CA ILE A 60 -9.01 -12.46 -5.03
C ILE A 60 -9.25 -12.31 -6.54
N THR A 61 -9.34 -11.08 -7.07
CA THR A 61 -9.71 -10.84 -8.48
C THR A 61 -8.53 -10.71 -9.43
N ILE A 62 -7.34 -10.36 -8.95
CA ILE A 62 -6.18 -10.04 -9.81
C ILE A 62 -5.12 -11.15 -9.75
N LEU A 63 -4.78 -11.67 -8.57
CA LEU A 63 -3.68 -12.63 -8.44
C LEU A 63 -3.85 -13.91 -9.29
N PRO A 64 -5.07 -14.49 -9.44
CA PRO A 64 -5.28 -15.61 -10.36
C PRO A 64 -5.01 -15.29 -11.83
N GLN A 65 -5.08 -14.02 -12.25
CA GLN A 65 -4.79 -13.60 -13.63
C GLN A 65 -3.28 -13.63 -13.93
N TYR A 66 -2.45 -13.44 -12.90
CA TYR A 66 -0.99 -13.48 -12.96
C TYR A 66 -0.42 -14.82 -12.45
N GLY A 67 -1.28 -15.81 -12.18
CA GLY A 67 -0.88 -17.13 -11.66
C GLY A 67 -0.34 -17.12 -10.21
N ILE A 68 -0.47 -16.00 -9.51
CA ILE A 68 0.10 -15.79 -8.17
C ILE A 68 -0.74 -16.57 -7.15
N ARG A 69 -0.11 -17.53 -6.47
CA ARG A 69 -0.77 -18.40 -5.50
C ARG A 69 -0.45 -18.08 -4.04
N GLU A 70 0.78 -17.72 -3.67
CA GLU A 70 1.24 -17.61 -2.28
C GLU A 70 1.87 -16.24 -2.00
N LEU A 71 1.83 -15.77 -0.73
CA LEU A 71 2.39 -14.50 -0.27
C LEU A 71 3.38 -14.72 0.86
N ASP A 72 4.66 -14.45 0.62
CA ASP A 72 5.76 -14.61 1.56
C ASP A 72 5.75 -13.50 2.61
N GLY A 73 5.32 -12.29 2.21
CA GLY A 73 5.08 -11.16 3.08
C GLY A 73 4.14 -10.12 2.47
N VAL A 74 3.64 -9.23 3.32
CA VAL A 74 2.86 -8.03 2.99
C VAL A 74 3.42 -6.87 3.82
N ILE A 75 3.72 -5.74 3.19
CA ILE A 75 4.25 -4.55 3.88
C ILE A 75 3.21 -3.43 3.88
N LEU A 76 2.90 -2.85 5.04
CA LEU A 76 1.98 -1.70 5.17
C LEU A 76 2.77 -0.40 5.30
N THR A 77 2.54 0.55 4.40
CA THR A 77 3.24 1.86 4.41
C THR A 77 2.78 2.77 5.54
N HIS A 78 1.49 2.73 5.89
CA HIS A 78 0.87 3.53 6.95
C HIS A 78 -0.53 2.99 7.31
N GLY A 79 -1.24 3.65 8.23
CA GLY A 79 -2.48 3.17 8.83
C GLY A 79 -3.79 3.67 8.21
N HIS A 80 -3.80 4.36 7.06
CA HIS A 80 -5.06 4.82 6.46
C HIS A 80 -5.87 3.70 5.81
N ALA A 81 -7.17 3.94 5.67
CA ALA A 81 -8.13 2.92 5.27
C ALA A 81 -7.85 2.32 3.90
N ASP A 82 -7.40 3.15 2.96
CA ASP A 82 -7.00 2.77 1.62
C ASP A 82 -5.70 1.95 1.54
N ALA A 83 -4.87 1.98 2.58
CA ALA A 83 -3.69 1.14 2.72
C ALA A 83 -3.97 -0.18 3.49
N CYS A 84 -4.84 -0.16 4.51
CA CYS A 84 -5.00 -1.28 5.44
C CYS A 84 -6.36 -2.01 5.44
N TYR A 85 -7.44 -1.49 4.83
CA TYR A 85 -8.75 -2.16 4.92
C TYR A 85 -8.86 -3.42 4.04
N GLY A 86 -7.93 -3.65 3.12
CA GLY A 86 -7.83 -4.88 2.35
C GLY A 86 -7.26 -6.09 3.12
N LEU A 87 -7.01 -5.98 4.44
CA LEU A 87 -6.44 -7.08 5.23
C LEU A 87 -7.39 -8.29 5.36
N ASP A 88 -8.70 -8.10 5.57
CA ASP A 88 -9.62 -9.25 5.70
C ASP A 88 -9.80 -10.03 4.39
N ASP A 89 -9.63 -9.38 3.22
CA ASP A 89 -9.64 -10.07 1.91
C ASP A 89 -8.55 -11.16 1.83
N LEU A 90 -7.43 -10.96 2.54
CA LEU A 90 -6.32 -11.91 2.57
C LEU A 90 -6.64 -13.20 3.35
N ARG A 91 -7.73 -13.24 4.14
CA ARG A 91 -8.12 -14.43 4.89
C ARG A 91 -8.28 -15.66 4.00
N GLY A 92 -8.66 -15.46 2.73
CA GLY A 92 -8.79 -16.50 1.71
C GLY A 92 -7.55 -17.39 1.51
N TRP A 93 -6.36 -16.90 1.90
CA TRP A 93 -5.10 -17.65 1.86
C TRP A 93 -4.90 -18.58 3.06
N THR A 94 -5.47 -18.21 4.21
CA THR A 94 -5.24 -18.86 5.50
C THR A 94 -6.45 -19.66 6.01
N LEU A 95 -7.62 -19.54 5.36
CA LEU A 95 -8.79 -20.41 5.57
C LEU A 95 -8.38 -21.89 5.56
N ASN A 96 -8.44 -22.56 6.72
CA ASN A 96 -8.06 -23.96 6.91
C ASN A 96 -6.64 -24.30 6.41
N SER A 97 -5.73 -23.32 6.37
CA SER A 97 -4.39 -23.42 5.76
C SER A 97 -4.40 -23.91 4.30
N SER A 98 -5.48 -23.64 3.55
CA SER A 98 -5.73 -24.19 2.21
C SER A 98 -4.82 -23.65 1.08
N ILE A 99 -4.11 -22.55 1.35
CA ILE A 99 -2.98 -22.09 0.54
C ILE A 99 -1.73 -22.03 1.41
N GLN A 100 -1.76 -21.27 2.51
CA GLN A 100 -0.65 -21.13 3.45
C GLN A 100 -1.17 -21.06 4.88
N PRO A 101 -0.38 -21.48 5.90
CA PRO A 101 -0.84 -21.49 7.29
C PRO A 101 -1.01 -20.10 7.90
N HIS A 102 -0.23 -19.11 7.45
CA HIS A 102 -0.25 -17.71 7.91
C HIS A 102 0.35 -16.80 6.83
N ILE A 103 0.10 -15.49 6.93
CA ILE A 103 0.80 -14.46 6.14
C ILE A 103 1.68 -13.61 7.06
N ASN A 104 2.90 -13.30 6.66
CA ASN A 104 3.76 -12.34 7.36
C ASN A 104 3.33 -10.90 7.00
N VAL A 105 3.10 -10.05 8.01
CA VAL A 105 2.69 -8.64 7.81
C VAL A 105 3.70 -7.72 8.50
N TYR A 106 4.39 -6.89 7.72
CA TYR A 106 5.44 -6.00 8.16
C TYR A 106 4.93 -4.56 8.22
N LEU A 107 5.06 -3.90 9.38
CA LEU A 107 4.48 -2.57 9.62
C LEU A 107 5.18 -1.85 10.78
N SER A 108 5.06 -0.52 10.86
CA SER A 108 5.60 0.25 12.00
C SER A 108 4.73 0.10 13.25
N SER A 109 5.25 0.52 14.41
CA SER A 109 4.53 0.58 15.69
C SER A 109 3.21 1.34 15.58
N GLU A 110 3.23 2.52 14.95
CA GLU A 110 2.07 3.40 14.80
C GLU A 110 1.02 2.80 13.85
N CYS A 111 1.48 2.07 12.82
CA CYS A 111 0.60 1.32 11.94
C CYS A 111 -0.07 0.15 12.69
N MET A 112 0.69 -0.59 13.52
CA MET A 112 0.17 -1.69 14.33
C MET A 112 -0.90 -1.22 15.34
N GLU A 113 -0.71 -0.07 15.99
CA GLU A 113 -1.74 0.53 16.87
C GLU A 113 -3.05 0.83 16.12
N VAL A 114 -2.95 1.33 14.88
CA VAL A 114 -4.13 1.60 14.04
C VAL A 114 -4.79 0.29 13.59
N VAL A 115 -4.02 -0.70 13.16
CA VAL A 115 -4.54 -2.03 12.76
C VAL A 115 -5.24 -2.71 13.93
N ALA A 116 -4.63 -2.78 15.12
CA ALA A 116 -5.24 -3.39 16.30
C ALA A 116 -6.53 -2.69 16.76
N ARG A 117 -6.62 -1.36 16.63
CA ARG A 117 -7.85 -0.60 16.93
C ARG A 117 -8.95 -0.76 15.88
N THR A 118 -8.58 -0.96 14.61
CA THR A 118 -9.52 -1.00 13.48
C THR A 118 -10.04 -2.41 13.22
N PHE A 119 -9.15 -3.40 13.36
CA PHE A 119 -9.41 -4.82 13.12
C PHE A 119 -8.98 -5.65 14.33
N PRO A 120 -9.57 -5.44 15.51
CA PRO A 120 -9.17 -6.11 16.75
C PRO A 120 -9.17 -7.65 16.61
N PHE A 121 -10.13 -8.20 15.87
CA PHE A 121 -10.24 -9.63 15.61
C PHE A 121 -9.13 -10.21 14.70
N LEU A 122 -8.46 -9.39 13.87
CA LEU A 122 -7.31 -9.82 13.05
C LEU A 122 -6.01 -9.88 13.87
N VAL A 123 -5.96 -9.20 15.02
CA VAL A 123 -4.78 -9.16 15.92
C VAL A 123 -4.96 -10.08 17.13
N ASP A 124 -6.17 -10.16 17.68
CA ASP A 124 -6.55 -11.06 18.77
C ASP A 124 -7.83 -11.81 18.37
N THR A 125 -7.68 -13.10 18.04
CA THR A 125 -8.78 -13.96 17.59
C THR A 125 -9.81 -14.25 18.68
N SER A 126 -9.52 -13.96 19.96
CA SER A 126 -10.52 -14.02 21.04
C SER A 126 -11.57 -12.91 20.95
N LEU A 127 -11.30 -11.85 20.19
CA LEU A 127 -12.21 -10.74 19.93
C LEU A 127 -13.14 -10.98 18.72
N ALA A 128 -13.06 -12.16 18.09
CA ALA A 128 -13.96 -12.56 17.01
C ALA A 128 -15.35 -12.98 17.54
N THR A 129 -16.42 -12.57 16.84
CA THR A 129 -17.82 -12.84 17.23
C THR A 129 -18.30 -14.28 17.00
N GLY A 130 -17.42 -15.17 16.55
CA GLY A 130 -17.73 -16.56 16.19
C GLY A 130 -18.41 -16.73 14.83
N GLY A 131 -18.56 -17.98 14.38
CA GLY A 131 -19.24 -18.35 13.13
C GLY A 131 -18.47 -18.06 11.84
N GLY A 132 -17.58 -17.07 11.82
CA GLY A 132 -16.64 -16.80 10.72
C GLY A 132 -15.25 -17.38 10.95
N GLN A 133 -14.49 -17.56 9.87
CA GLN A 133 -13.04 -17.82 9.93
C GLN A 133 -12.28 -16.51 9.73
N VAL A 134 -11.23 -16.32 10.53
CA VAL A 134 -10.38 -15.13 10.59
C VAL A 134 -9.08 -15.40 9.82
N ALA A 135 -8.42 -14.36 9.30
CA ALA A 135 -7.07 -14.49 8.73
C ALA A 135 -6.01 -14.79 9.80
N ASP A 136 -5.11 -15.74 9.52
CA ASP A 136 -3.91 -15.95 10.35
C ASP A 136 -2.75 -15.04 9.89
N PHE A 137 -2.33 -14.12 10.76
CA PHE A 137 -1.27 -13.15 10.49
C PHE A 137 -0.14 -13.22 11.52
N LYS A 138 1.10 -13.21 11.02
CA LYS A 138 2.29 -12.93 11.82
C LYS A 138 2.71 -11.48 11.62
N TYR A 139 2.39 -10.65 12.60
CA TYR A 139 2.78 -9.25 12.62
C TYR A 139 4.26 -9.09 13.02
N HIS A 140 5.02 -8.45 12.16
CA HIS A 140 6.43 -8.09 12.37
C HIS A 140 6.53 -6.56 12.48
N VAL A 141 6.65 -6.06 13.71
CA VAL A 141 6.85 -4.62 13.93
C VAL A 141 8.29 -4.27 13.54
N ILE A 142 8.46 -3.47 12.48
CA ILE A 142 9.77 -3.16 11.92
C ILE A 142 10.46 -2.01 12.67
N ASP A 143 11.79 -2.10 12.76
CA ASP A 143 12.65 -0.99 13.18
C ASP A 143 12.79 -0.01 12.01
N THR A 144 12.21 1.19 12.15
CA THR A 144 12.04 2.12 11.02
C THR A 144 13.32 2.86 10.63
N ASP A 145 14.40 2.70 11.40
CA ASP A 145 15.75 3.24 11.12
C ASP A 145 16.70 2.17 10.52
N LYS A 146 16.22 0.93 10.31
CA LYS A 146 17.07 -0.21 9.89
C LYS A 146 16.45 -1.03 8.76
N PRO A 147 17.27 -1.69 7.93
CA PRO A 147 16.75 -2.63 6.95
C PRO A 147 16.22 -3.90 7.61
N PHE A 148 15.23 -4.53 6.97
CA PHE A 148 14.73 -5.87 7.28
C PHE A 148 14.72 -6.73 6.02
N GLU A 149 14.57 -8.05 6.16
CA GLU A 149 14.63 -9.00 5.04
C GLU A 149 13.32 -9.77 4.89
N ILE A 150 12.91 -10.03 3.64
CA ILE A 150 11.89 -11.02 3.27
C ILE A 150 12.48 -11.90 2.16
N GLU A 151 12.57 -13.22 2.38
CA GLU A 151 13.11 -14.20 1.42
C GLU A 151 14.43 -13.79 0.72
N GLY A 152 15.38 -13.27 1.50
CA GLY A 152 16.68 -12.84 0.97
C GLY A 152 16.68 -11.46 0.30
N LEU A 153 15.56 -10.75 0.19
CA LEU A 153 15.48 -9.38 -0.33
C LEU A 153 15.47 -8.37 0.83
N GLU A 154 16.44 -7.45 0.82
CA GLU A 154 16.55 -6.38 1.83
C GLU A 154 15.62 -5.20 1.50
N PHE A 155 14.86 -4.76 2.51
CA PHE A 155 13.99 -3.59 2.49
C PHE A 155 14.48 -2.56 3.52
N MET A 156 14.97 -1.42 3.03
CA MET A 156 15.29 -0.23 3.83
C MET A 156 14.05 0.67 3.90
N PRO A 157 13.50 0.98 5.09
CA PRO A 157 12.44 1.97 5.24
C PRO A 157 12.87 3.36 4.76
N LEU A 158 11.91 4.11 4.19
CA LEU A 158 12.08 5.48 3.71
C LEU A 158 11.01 6.36 4.40
N PRO A 159 11.29 6.94 5.58
CA PRO A 159 10.33 7.78 6.28
C PRO A 159 10.03 9.05 5.48
N ALA A 160 8.76 9.31 5.21
CA ALA A 160 8.27 10.48 4.50
C ALA A 160 7.04 11.08 5.19
N TYR A 161 6.75 12.36 4.95
CA TYR A 161 5.60 13.02 5.56
C TYR A 161 4.37 12.85 4.66
N HIS A 162 3.24 12.50 5.28
CA HIS A 162 1.90 12.38 4.70
C HIS A 162 0.94 13.40 5.32
N GLY A 163 1.29 14.68 5.19
CA GLY A 163 0.59 15.79 5.85
C GLY A 163 0.93 15.89 7.32
N ILE A 164 -0.05 16.30 8.13
CA ILE A 164 0.11 16.49 9.58
C ILE A 164 -1.08 15.92 10.35
N TYR A 165 -0.82 15.45 11.58
CA TYR A 165 -1.87 15.13 12.53
C TYR A 165 -2.71 16.38 12.84
N GLN A 166 -4.03 16.31 12.71
CA GLN A 166 -4.89 17.47 12.98
C GLN A 166 -4.88 17.90 14.45
N THR A 167 -4.56 16.99 15.38
CA THR A 167 -4.50 17.21 16.83
C THR A 167 -3.19 17.89 17.27
N THR A 168 -2.04 17.31 16.95
CA THR A 168 -0.72 17.78 17.40
C THR A 168 -0.06 18.78 16.45
N LYS A 169 -0.46 18.80 15.17
CA LYS A 169 0.19 19.50 14.03
C LYS A 169 1.57 18.96 13.63
N GLU A 170 2.05 17.91 14.29
CA GLU A 170 3.26 17.19 13.88
C GLU A 170 3.07 16.46 12.55
N PRO A 171 4.14 16.22 11.77
CA PRO A 171 4.08 15.40 10.57
C PRO A 171 3.45 14.04 10.84
N TYR A 172 2.52 13.62 9.98
CA TYR A 172 2.10 12.22 9.95
C TYR A 172 3.10 11.46 9.09
N TYR A 173 3.68 10.39 9.62
CA TYR A 173 4.68 9.60 8.90
C TYR A 173 4.03 8.49 8.09
N CYS A 174 4.48 8.36 6.84
CA CYS A 174 4.33 7.15 6.04
C CYS A 174 5.72 6.58 5.75
N TYR A 175 5.81 5.26 5.59
CA TYR A 175 7.03 4.57 5.24
C TYR A 175 6.95 4.10 3.80
N GLY A 176 7.75 4.74 2.94
CA GLY A 176 8.16 4.11 1.70
C GLY A 176 9.24 3.07 1.96
N PHE A 177 9.71 2.41 0.89
CA PHE A 177 10.77 1.41 0.99
C PHE A 177 11.74 1.50 -0.20
N LYS A 178 13.03 1.32 0.09
CA LYS A 178 14.07 1.00 -0.90
C LYS A 178 14.37 -0.49 -0.81
N PHE A 179 14.39 -1.16 -1.94
CA PHE A 179 14.72 -2.58 -2.07
C PHE A 179 15.38 -2.78 -3.43
N ASP A 180 16.48 -3.55 -3.48
CA ASP A 180 17.32 -3.67 -4.69
C ASP A 180 17.61 -2.26 -5.29
N ASN A 181 17.39 -2.07 -6.58
CA ASN A 181 17.57 -0.84 -7.33
C ASN A 181 16.30 0.04 -7.40
N VAL A 182 15.32 -0.20 -6.53
CA VAL A 182 13.99 0.47 -6.52
C VAL A 182 13.82 1.33 -5.27
N SER A 183 13.09 2.43 -5.38
CA SER A 183 12.52 3.17 -4.25
C SER A 183 11.06 3.53 -4.52
N TYR A 184 10.21 3.36 -3.51
CA TYR A 184 8.77 3.58 -3.58
C TYR A 184 8.30 4.36 -2.36
N ILE A 185 7.61 5.49 -2.55
CA ILE A 185 7.04 6.31 -1.47
C ILE A 185 5.61 6.72 -1.89
N SER A 186 4.60 6.04 -1.35
CA SER A 186 3.24 6.06 -1.92
C SER A 186 2.48 7.36 -1.68
N ASP A 187 2.50 7.86 -0.45
CA ASP A 187 1.54 8.83 0.05
C ASP A 187 2.28 9.98 0.72
N THR A 188 2.96 10.85 -0.05
CA THR A 188 3.80 11.91 0.54
C THR A 188 3.49 13.32 0.05
N ASN A 189 3.65 14.29 0.93
CA ASN A 189 3.70 15.72 0.62
C ASN A 189 5.10 16.34 0.85
N HIS A 190 6.03 15.59 1.44
CA HIS A 190 7.41 16.01 1.67
C HIS A 190 8.29 14.79 2.00
N ILE A 191 9.40 14.64 1.26
CA ILE A 191 10.45 13.65 1.54
C ILE A 191 11.60 14.38 2.28
N PRO A 192 11.92 14.02 3.53
CA PRO A 192 13.03 14.61 4.26
C PRO A 192 14.39 14.47 3.54
N PRO A 193 15.34 15.40 3.73
CA PRO A 193 16.66 15.32 3.10
C PRO A 193 17.41 14.01 3.37
N ALA A 194 17.39 13.52 4.61
CA ALA A 194 17.99 12.23 4.98
C ALA A 194 17.39 11.05 4.19
N THR A 195 16.07 11.04 3.98
CA THR A 195 15.39 10.04 3.15
C THR A 195 15.77 10.18 1.67
N MET A 196 15.91 11.41 1.17
CA MET A 196 16.38 11.66 -0.21
C MET A 196 17.83 11.19 -0.42
N GLU A 197 18.70 11.32 0.58
CA GLU A 197 20.07 10.79 0.55
C GLU A 197 20.12 9.25 0.45
N LEU A 198 19.06 8.52 0.83
CA LEU A 198 18.96 7.07 0.63
C LEU A 198 18.54 6.68 -0.80
N ILE A 199 18.00 7.62 -1.58
CA ILE A 199 17.42 7.40 -2.92
C ILE A 199 18.34 7.94 -4.02
N GLN A 200 18.83 9.17 -3.85
CA GLN A 200 19.53 9.92 -4.90
C GLN A 200 20.84 9.22 -5.32
N GLY A 201 20.90 8.79 -6.59
CA GLY A 201 22.03 8.04 -7.13
C GLY A 201 22.15 6.60 -6.63
N LYS A 202 21.22 6.13 -5.77
CA LYS A 202 21.22 4.80 -5.14
C LYS A 202 20.10 3.89 -5.66
N SER A 203 19.09 4.44 -6.35
CA SER A 203 18.02 3.69 -7.00
C SER A 203 17.91 4.05 -8.49
N ARG A 204 17.72 3.02 -9.33
CA ARG A 204 17.49 3.12 -10.78
C ARG A 204 16.03 3.46 -11.10
N ILE A 205 15.11 2.95 -10.29
CA ILE A 205 13.66 3.16 -10.40
C ILE A 205 13.21 3.92 -9.16
N PHE A 206 12.46 5.01 -9.35
CA PHE A 206 11.85 5.78 -8.26
C PHE A 206 10.37 6.04 -8.58
N ILE A 207 9.52 5.87 -7.57
CA ILE A 207 8.06 5.90 -7.68
C ILE A 207 7.48 6.75 -6.53
N VAL A 208 6.65 7.74 -6.87
CA VAL A 208 5.92 8.63 -5.95
C VAL A 208 4.71 9.30 -6.66
N ASP A 209 3.51 9.25 -6.06
CA ASP A 209 2.25 9.61 -6.73
C ASP A 209 2.16 11.06 -7.25
N CYS A 210 1.42 11.23 -8.34
CA CYS A 210 1.16 12.49 -9.01
C CYS A 210 -0.24 13.08 -8.67
N LEU A 211 -0.67 13.07 -7.39
CA LEU A 211 -2.04 13.39 -6.92
C LEU A 211 -2.73 14.53 -7.70
N ARG A 212 -2.01 15.63 -7.94
CA ARG A 212 -2.40 16.65 -8.92
C ARG A 212 -1.24 17.53 -9.40
N ARG A 213 -1.35 18.01 -10.65
CA ARG A 213 -0.41 18.96 -11.27
C ARG A 213 -0.25 20.29 -10.52
N THR A 214 -1.31 20.79 -9.88
CA THR A 214 -1.27 22.01 -9.07
C THR A 214 -0.91 21.68 -7.61
N CYS A 215 0.38 21.44 -7.40
CA CYS A 215 0.92 21.29 -6.05
C CYS A 215 1.23 22.65 -5.43
N CYS A 216 0.84 22.84 -4.16
CA CYS A 216 1.48 23.82 -3.32
C CYS A 216 2.81 23.20 -2.83
N THR A 217 3.88 23.42 -3.60
CA THR A 217 5.26 22.95 -3.39
C THR A 217 5.57 21.49 -3.83
N ASN A 218 6.29 21.39 -4.94
CA ASN A 218 7.34 20.42 -5.31
C ASN A 218 7.17 18.89 -5.14
N ILE A 219 7.15 18.25 -6.32
CA ILE A 219 7.70 16.93 -6.70
C ILE A 219 6.80 15.69 -6.58
N ILE A 220 6.92 14.93 -7.67
CA ILE A 220 6.18 13.84 -8.33
C ILE A 220 7.22 13.23 -9.32
N LEU A 221 7.17 12.04 -9.92
CA LEU A 221 6.11 11.15 -10.45
C LEU A 221 6.53 9.68 -10.17
N GLN A 222 5.75 8.63 -10.47
CA GLN A 222 4.47 8.58 -11.20
C GLN A 222 3.24 8.36 -10.32
#